data_AF-A0A4P6Q7P5-F1
#
_entry.id   AF-A0A4P6Q7P5-F1
#
_cell.length_a   1.000
_cell.length_b   1.000
_cell.length_c   1.000
_cell.angle_alpha   90.00
_cell.angle_beta   90.00
_cell.angle_gamma   90.00
#
_symmetry.space_group_name_H-M   'P 1'
#
loop_
_entity.id
_entity.type
_entity.pdbx_description
1 polymer ?
#
loop_
_entity_poly.entity_id
_entity_poly.type
_entity_poly.pdbx_seq_one_letter_code
_entity_poly.pdbx_strand_id
1 'polypeptide(L)'
;MIWLAHLLGNVLLGALACVWAAFALTFFLRARWEATPIGRSLMAFALVVVMLTGLGVLRQSIGDTPVFAWLRAAALAGAALLSARFLVLLIATQRPERRPPDPPTEM
;
A
#
# COMPACT_ATOMS: atom_id res chain seq x y z
N MET A 1 -17.15 -19.42 -28.93
CA MET A 1 -17.81 -18.63 -27.87
C MET A 1 -16.91 -18.33 -26.67
N ILE A 2 -16.17 -19.30 -26.12
CA ILE A 2 -15.32 -19.12 -24.92
C ILE A 2 -14.25 -18.02 -25.08
N TRP A 3 -13.63 -17.91 -26.27
CA TRP A 3 -12.60 -16.91 -26.55
C TRP A 3 -13.10 -15.46 -26.49
N LEU A 4 -14.33 -15.22 -26.97
CA LEU A 4 -14.95 -13.89 -26.96
C LEU A 4 -15.28 -13.45 -25.52
N ALA A 5 -15.75 -14.38 -24.68
CA ALA A 5 -16.05 -14.12 -23.27
C ALA A 5 -14.78 -13.78 -22.46
N HIS A 6 -13.66 -14.47 -22.73
CA HIS A 6 -12.36 -14.13 -22.12
C HIS A 6 -11.86 -12.75 -22.56
N LEU A 7 -11.99 -12.42 -23.84
CA LEU A 7 -11.56 -11.10 -24.35
C LEU A 7 -12.39 -9.98 -23.69
N LEU A 8 -13.71 -10.14 -23.65
CA LEU A 8 -14.62 -9.18 -23.03
C LEU A 8 -14.32 -9.03 -21.53
N GLY A 9 -14.09 -10.14 -20.83
CA GLY A 9 -13.74 -10.15 -19.41
C GLY A 9 -12.43 -9.41 -19.12
N ASN A 10 -11.40 -9.64 -19.95
CA ASN A 10 -10.11 -8.96 -19.80
C ASN A 10 -10.22 -7.45 -20.06
N VAL A 11 -10.99 -7.05 -21.08
CA VAL A 11 -11.22 -5.62 -21.39
C VAL A 11 -11.99 -4.96 -20.24
N LEU A 12 -13.01 -5.61 -19.69
CA LEU A 12 -13.79 -5.08 -18.57
C LEU A 12 -12.93 -4.93 -17.30
N LEU A 13 -12.10 -5.93 -17.00
CA LEU A 13 -11.15 -5.89 -15.90
C LEU A 13 -10.11 -4.77 -16.08
N GLY A 14 -9.58 -4.60 -17.29
CA GLY A 14 -8.66 -3.51 -17.62
C GLY A 14 -9.30 -2.13 -17.47
N ALA A 15 -10.52 -1.95 -17.97
CA ALA A 15 -11.26 -0.71 -17.82
C ALA A 15 -11.54 -0.38 -16.35
N LEU A 16 -11.99 -1.38 -15.56
CA LEU A 16 -12.23 -1.21 -14.14
C LEU A 16 -10.94 -0.87 -13.37
N ALA A 17 -9.83 -1.53 -13.70
CA ALA A 17 -8.52 -1.22 -13.13
C ALA A 17 -8.08 0.22 -13.46
N CYS A 18 -8.30 0.69 -14.70
CA CYS A 18 -8.02 2.08 -15.09
C CYS A 18 -8.84 3.09 -14.28
N VAL A 19 -10.14 2.83 -14.07
CA VAL A 19 -11.02 3.72 -13.28
C VAL A 19 -10.52 3.82 -11.83
N TRP A 20 -10.22 2.68 -11.20
CA TRP A 20 -9.68 2.67 -9.84
C TRP A 20 -8.30 3.32 -9.74
N ALA A 21 -7.43 3.12 -10.73
CA ALA A 21 -6.13 3.77 -10.78
C ALA A 21 -6.26 5.30 -10.89
N ALA A 22 -7.16 5.78 -11.76
CA ALA A 22 -7.44 7.21 -11.90
C ALA A 22 -8.02 7.81 -10.61
N PHE A 23 -8.95 7.10 -9.95
CA PHE A 23 -9.48 7.51 -8.65
C PHE A 23 -8.38 7.59 -7.59
N ALA A 24 -7.56 6.55 -7.47
CA ALA A 24 -6.46 6.48 -6.51
C ALA A 24 -5.45 7.61 -6.74
N LEU A 25 -5.09 7.91 -8.00
CA LEU A 25 -4.20 9.01 -8.35
C LEU A 25 -4.81 10.37 -8.00
N THR A 26 -6.09 10.58 -8.32
CA THR A 26 -6.78 11.84 -8.03
C THR A 26 -6.93 12.05 -6.53
N PHE A 27 -7.26 10.99 -5.79
CA PHE A 27 -7.32 11.00 -4.34
C PHE A 27 -5.93 11.23 -3.73
N PHE A 28 -4.87 10.59 -4.26
CA PHE A 28 -3.48 10.82 -3.85
C PHE A 28 -3.08 12.29 -3.97
N LEU A 29 -3.43 12.94 -5.08
CA LEU A 29 -3.08 14.34 -5.34
C LEU A 29 -3.89 15.33 -4.49
N ARG A 30 -5.11 14.97 -4.08
CA ARG A 30 -6.00 15.86 -3.33
C ARG A 30 -6.02 15.61 -1.84
N ALA A 31 -5.76 14.40 -1.39
CA ALA A 31 -5.75 14.05 0.02
C ALA A 31 -4.51 14.69 0.66
N ARG A 32 -4.71 15.41 1.77
CA ARG A 32 -3.61 15.90 2.62
C ARG A 32 -3.03 14.76 3.47
N TRP A 33 -2.62 13.67 2.84
CA TRP A 33 -2.05 12.49 3.50
C TRP A 33 -0.76 12.83 4.27
N GLU A 34 -0.05 13.88 3.84
CA GLU A 34 1.14 14.40 4.51
C GLU A 34 0.87 15.02 5.89
N ALA A 35 -0.35 15.51 6.12
CA ALA A 35 -0.68 16.29 7.30
C ALA A 35 -0.77 15.45 8.59
N THR A 36 -1.02 14.15 8.49
CA THR A 36 -1.13 13.27 9.65
C THR A 36 -0.05 12.19 9.67
N PRO A 37 0.46 11.77 10.85
CA PRO A 37 1.40 10.65 10.94
C PRO A 37 0.83 9.36 10.37
N ILE A 38 -0.47 9.12 10.58
CA ILE A 38 -1.20 7.95 10.06
C ILE A 38 -1.30 8.01 8.53
N GLY A 39 -1.63 9.17 7.95
CA GLY A 39 -1.72 9.35 6.50
C GLY A 39 -0.40 9.10 5.77
N ARG A 40 0.72 9.59 6.32
CA ARG A 40 2.07 9.34 5.78
C ARG A 40 2.43 7.87 5.80
N SER A 41 2.08 7.17 6.87
CA SER A 41 2.28 5.72 6.95
C SER A 41 1.40 5.01 5.96
N LEU A 42 0.09 5.26 5.93
CA LEU A 42 -0.84 4.62 4.98
C LEU A 42 -0.36 4.78 3.53
N MET A 43 0.20 5.94 3.21
CA MET A 43 0.78 6.19 1.89
C MET A 43 2.03 5.36 1.61
N ALA A 44 2.95 5.25 2.58
CA ALA A 44 4.11 4.37 2.45
C ALA A 44 3.71 2.89 2.26
N PHE A 45 2.64 2.44 2.92
CA PHE A 45 2.10 1.09 2.71
C PHE A 45 1.47 0.92 1.32
N ALA A 46 0.65 1.88 0.90
CA ALA A 46 0.02 1.86 -0.42
C ALA A 46 1.07 1.81 -1.54
N LEU A 47 2.15 2.58 -1.42
CA LEU A 47 3.28 2.54 -2.37
C LEU A 47 3.94 1.16 -2.44
N VAL A 48 4.13 0.49 -1.31
CA VAL A 48 4.68 -0.88 -1.29
C VAL A 48 3.77 -1.84 -2.04
N VAL A 49 2.46 -1.78 -1.78
CA VAL A 49 1.48 -2.63 -2.46
C VAL A 49 1.52 -2.39 -3.97
N VAL A 50 1.49 -1.12 -4.41
CA VAL A 50 1.60 -0.77 -5.84
C VAL A 50 2.90 -1.27 -6.44
N MET A 51 4.02 -1.14 -5.73
CA MET A 51 5.33 -1.58 -6.22
C MET A 51 5.40 -3.10 -6.37
N LEU A 52 4.86 -3.86 -5.41
CA LEU A 52 4.79 -5.32 -5.46
C LEU A 52 3.84 -5.81 -6.57
N THR A 53 2.67 -5.20 -6.70
CA THR A 53 1.72 -5.49 -7.78
C THR A 53 2.32 -5.17 -9.14
N GLY A 54 2.96 -4.00 -9.27
CA GLY A 54 3.67 -3.58 -10.47
C GLY A 54 4.79 -4.55 -10.85
N LEU A 55 5.52 -5.09 -9.87
CA LEU A 55 6.51 -6.13 -10.11
C LEU A 55 5.89 -7.43 -10.65
N GLY A 56 4.72 -7.82 -10.14
CA GLY A 56 3.98 -8.99 -10.64
C GLY A 56 3.58 -8.83 -12.10
N VAL A 57 3.06 -7.66 -12.46
CA VAL A 57 2.70 -7.31 -13.86
C VAL A 57 3.95 -7.24 -14.75
N LEU A 58 5.03 -6.64 -14.24
CA LEU A 58 6.30 -6.53 -14.97
C LEU A 58 6.91 -7.91 -15.25
N ARG A 59 6.82 -8.84 -14.29
CA ARG A 59 7.25 -10.23 -14.45
C ARG A 59 6.51 -10.93 -15.58
N GLN A 60 5.19 -10.74 -15.64
CA GLN A 60 4.36 -11.31 -16.71
C GLN A 60 4.74 -10.75 -18.09
N SER A 61 5.25 -9.52 -18.13
CA SER A 61 5.55 -8.80 -19.37
C SER A 61 6.95 -9.09 -19.92
N ILE A 62 7.97 -9.19 -19.05
CA ILE A 62 9.39 -9.23 -19.42
C ILE A 62 10.04 -10.59 -19.12
N GLY A 63 9.38 -11.45 -18.35
CA GLY A 63 9.92 -12.74 -17.92
C GLY A 63 11.00 -12.63 -16.83
N ASP A 64 11.54 -13.78 -16.42
CA ASP A 64 12.56 -13.85 -15.35
C ASP A 64 13.95 -13.49 -15.91
N THR A 65 14.23 -12.19 -15.99
CA THR A 65 15.54 -11.63 -16.34
C THR A 65 16.38 -11.31 -15.08
N PRO A 66 17.72 -11.28 -15.18
CA PRO A 66 18.58 -10.92 -14.04
C PRO A 66 18.29 -9.51 -13.50
N VAL A 67 17.87 -8.58 -14.36
CA VAL A 67 17.43 -7.23 -13.96
C VAL A 67 16.17 -7.29 -13.10
N PHE A 68 15.22 -8.16 -13.45
CA PHE A 68 14.01 -8.38 -12.65
C PHE A 68 14.32 -8.95 -11.27
N ALA A 69 15.32 -9.84 -11.14
CA ALA A 69 15.75 -10.38 -9.86
C ALA A 69 16.26 -9.28 -8.89
N TRP A 70 17.06 -8.33 -9.40
CA TRP A 70 17.53 -7.18 -8.62
C TRP A 70 16.39 -6.22 -8.24
N LEU A 71 15.48 -5.93 -9.17
CA LEU A 71 14.28 -5.12 -8.91
C LEU A 71 13.39 -5.77 -7.83
N ARG A 72 13.24 -7.09 -7.89
CA ARG A 72 12.49 -7.86 -6.90
C ARG A 72 13.15 -7.83 -5.52
N ALA A 73 14.47 -8.01 -5.45
CA ALA A 73 15.20 -7.92 -4.20
C ALA A 73 15.07 -6.54 -3.55
N ALA A 74 15.21 -5.46 -4.34
CA ALA A 74 15.06 -4.10 -3.87
C ALA A 74 13.62 -3.81 -3.38
N ALA A 75 12.61 -4.24 -4.14
CA ALA A 75 11.21 -4.06 -3.77
C ALA A 75 10.84 -4.83 -2.48
N LEU A 76 11.31 -6.07 -2.34
CA LEU A 76 11.09 -6.86 -1.13
C LEU A 76 11.81 -6.28 0.09
N ALA A 77 13.04 -5.78 -0.08
CA ALA A 77 13.76 -5.10 1.00
C ALA A 77 13.04 -3.83 1.46
N GLY A 78 12.55 -3.02 0.52
CA GLY A 78 11.74 -1.83 0.81
C GLY A 78 10.43 -2.17 1.51
N ALA A 79 9.74 -3.21 1.03
CA ALA A 79 8.50 -3.71 1.65
C ALA A 79 8.74 -4.18 3.09
N ALA A 80 9.79 -4.95 3.34
CA ALA A 80 10.14 -5.43 4.68
C ALA A 80 10.44 -4.28 5.65
N LEU A 81 11.24 -3.29 5.22
CA LEU A 81 11.57 -2.12 6.04
C LEU A 81 10.33 -1.29 6.41
N LEU A 82 9.44 -1.06 5.44
CA LEU A 82 8.21 -0.29 5.66
C LEU A 82 7.20 -1.07 6.53
N SER A 83 7.13 -2.39 6.36
CA SER A 83 6.33 -3.26 7.22
C SER A 83 6.82 -3.23 8.67
N ALA A 84 8.13 -3.28 8.89
CA ALA A 84 8.72 -3.14 10.23
C ALA A 84 8.39 -1.78 10.85
N ARG A 85 8.49 -0.68 10.07
CA ARG A 85 8.11 0.66 10.52
C ARG A 85 6.62 0.75 10.89
N PHE A 86 5.75 0.10 10.11
CA PHE A 86 4.32 0.01 10.42
C PHE A 86 4.06 -0.74 11.71
N LEU A 87 4.72 -1.86 11.91
CA LEU A 87 4.60 -2.67 13.12
C LEU A 87 4.97 -1.84 14.36
N VAL A 88 6.07 -1.08 14.28
CA VAL A 88 6.50 -0.16 15.35
C VAL A 88 5.45 0.90 15.64
N LEU A 89 4.87 1.52 14.60
CA LEU A 89 3.82 2.53 14.79
C LEU A 89 2.56 1.93 15.41
N LEU A 90 2.16 0.73 14.97
CA LEU A 90 1.00 0.04 15.51
C LEU A 90 1.19 -0.30 16.99
N ILE A 91 2.37 -0.80 17.36
CA ILE A 91 2.77 -1.02 18.76
C ILE A 91 2.78 0.29 19.56
N ALA A 92 3.29 1.38 18.98
CA ALA A 92 3.33 2.69 19.63
C ALA A 92 1.92 3.23 19.89
N THR A 93 0.98 3.06 18.94
CA THR A 93 -0.42 3.49 19.09
C THR A 93 -1.24 2.59 20.02
N GLN A 94 -0.79 1.35 20.26
CA GLN A 94 -1.43 0.41 21.18
C GLN A 94 -1.03 0.65 22.64
N ARG A 95 -0.02 1.49 22.92
CA ARG A 95 0.31 1.86 24.31
C ARG A 95 -0.83 2.72 24.86
N PRO A 96 -1.59 2.24 25.86
CA PRO A 96 -2.66 3.02 26.44
C PRO A 96 -2.07 4.31 27.01
N GLU A 97 -2.70 5.45 26.69
CA GLU A 97 -2.54 6.69 27.43
C GLU A 97 -2.63 6.32 28.91
N ARG A 98 -1.53 6.48 29.66
CA ARG A 98 -1.56 6.25 31.11
C ARG A 98 -2.63 7.19 31.66
N ARG A 99 -3.72 6.61 32.15
CA ARG A 99 -4.83 7.32 32.80
C ARG A 99 -4.21 8.32 33.78
N PRO A 100 -4.55 9.63 33.69
CA PRO A 100 -4.09 10.59 34.68
C PRO A 100 -4.48 10.08 36.07
N PRO A 101 -3.62 10.22 37.10
CA PRO A 101 -4.01 9.86 38.45
C PRO A 101 -5.27 10.66 38.82
N ASP A 102 -6.28 9.97 39.37
CA ASP A 102 -7.53 10.59 39.79
C ASP A 102 -7.22 11.77 40.74
N PRO A 103 -7.88 12.93 40.56
CA PRO A 103 -7.67 14.06 41.46
C PRO A 103 -8.00 13.65 42.90
N PRO A 104 -7.24 14.15 43.90
CA PRO A 104 -7.48 13.80 45.28
C PRO A 104 -8.91 14.18 45.67
N THR A 105 -9.67 13.20 46.15
CA THR A 105 -10.98 13.41 46.75
C THR A 105 -10.77 14.26 48.00
N GLU A 106 -11.05 15.56 47.91
CA GLU A 106 -11.09 16.44 49.08
C GLU A 106 -12.17 15.89 50.03
N MET A 107 -11.75 15.43 51.21
CA MET A 107 -12.56 15.07 52.37
C MET A 107 -12.29 16.06 53.48
#